data_AF-A0A8T4W1J9-F1
#
_entry.id   AF-A0A8T4W1J9-F1
#
_cell.length_a   1.000
_cell.length_b   1.000
_cell.length_c   1.000
_cell.angle_alpha   90.00
_cell.angle_beta   90.00
_cell.angle_gamma   90.00
#
_symmetry.space_group_name_H-M   'P 1'
#
loop_
_entity.id
_entity.type
_entity.pdbx_description
1 polymer ?
#
loop_
_entity_poly.entity_id
_entity_poly.type
_entity_poly.pdbx_seq_one_letter_code
_entity_poly.pdbx_strand_id
1 'polypeptide(L)' 'MLDNDVYNLMEQLVEESKSLWQIKHHYKEDAAGCDECRRFWEKLEKDKEQHIEDIEALLKKHM' A
#
# COMPACT_ATOMS: atom_id res chain seq x y z
N MET A 1 2.33 -20.63 -16.04
CA MET A 1 1.83 -19.27 -15.79
C MET A 1 1.16 -19.31 -14.44
N LEU A 2 1.41 -18.34 -13.56
CA LEU A 2 0.59 -18.18 -12.37
C LEU A 2 -0.87 -17.98 -12.83
N ASP A 3 -1.83 -18.47 -12.05
CA ASP A 3 -3.22 -18.09 -12.27
C ASP A 3 -3.31 -16.56 -12.24
N ASN A 4 -4.12 -15.99 -13.13
CA ASN A 4 -4.26 -14.53 -13.26
C ASN A 4 -4.53 -13.87 -11.89
N ASP A 5 -5.24 -14.55 -11.00
CA ASP A 5 -5.53 -14.09 -9.65
C ASP A 5 -4.28 -13.94 -8.79
N VAL A 6 -3.38 -14.93 -8.79
CA VAL A 6 -2.12 -14.87 -8.02
C VAL A 6 -1.19 -13.80 -8.60
N TYR A 7 -1.09 -13.74 -9.93
CA TYR A 7 -0.29 -12.71 -10.59
C TYR A 7 -0.80 -11.29 -10.25
N ASN A 8 -2.11 -11.06 -10.32
CA ASN A 8 -2.72 -9.78 -9.99
C ASN A 8 -2.50 -9.40 -8.52
N LEU A 9 -2.58 -10.37 -7.60
CA LEU A 9 -2.30 -10.13 -6.18
C LEU A 9 -0.83 -9.75 -5.95
N MET A 10 0.12 -10.40 -6.64
CA MET A 10 1.55 -10.06 -6.53
C MET A 10 1.85 -8.67 -7.11
N GLU A 11 1.27 -8.33 -8.27
CA GLU A 11 1.39 -6.99 -8.85
C GLU A 11 0.82 -5.92 -7.90
N GLN A 12 -0.38 -6.15 -7.33
CA GLN A 12 -0.97 -5.22 -6.38
C GLN A 12 -0.12 -5.06 -5.12
N LEU A 13 0.45 -6.15 -4.58
CA LEU A 13 1.35 -6.10 -3.42
C LEU A 13 2.54 -5.17 -3.66
N VAL A 14 3.13 -5.26 -4.86
CA VAL A 14 4.28 -4.43 -5.26
C VAL A 14 3.89 -2.96 -5.33
N GLU A 15 2.75 -2.64 -5.95
CA GLU A 15 2.28 -1.26 -6.08
C GLU A 15 1.91 -0.63 -4.73
N GLU A 16 1.22 -1.38 -3.86
CA GLU A 16 0.91 -0.90 -2.51
C GLU A 16 2.17 -0.68 -1.67
N SER A 17 3.14 -1.60 -1.75
CA SER A 17 4.41 -1.47 -1.02
C SER A 17 5.21 -0.24 -1.48
N LYS A 18 5.30 -0.01 -2.80
CA LYS A 18 5.96 1.19 -3.35
C LYS A 18 5.25 2.46 -2.89
N SER A 19 3.93 2.49 -2.97
CA SER A 19 3.14 3.66 -2.60
C SER A 19 3.25 3.97 -1.10
N LEU A 20 3.20 2.94 -0.25
CA LEU A 20 3.41 3.08 1.20
C LEU A 20 4.78 3.67 1.53
N TRP A 21 5.84 3.20 0.86
CA TRP A 21 7.18 3.74 1.04
C TRP A 21 7.24 5.23 0.70
N GLN A 22 6.67 5.63 -0.45
CA GLN A 22 6.62 7.04 -0.86
C GLN A 22 5.86 7.92 0.14
N ILE A 23 4.74 7.43 0.68
CA ILE A 23 3.97 8.16 1.70
C ILE A 23 4.78 8.32 2.99
N LYS A 24 5.48 7.27 3.43
CA LYS A 24 6.29 7.28 4.64
C LYS A 24 7.49 8.22 4.55
N HIS A 25 8.10 8.32 3.37
CA HIS A 25 9.38 9.02 3.19
C HIS A 25 9.29 10.38 2.52
N HIS A 26 8.20 10.68 1.80
CA HIS A 26 8.10 11.90 1.01
C HIS A 26 6.77 12.63 1.25
N TYR A 27 5.63 12.00 0.98
CA TYR A 27 4.38 12.76 0.82
C TYR A 27 3.89 13.44 2.11
N LYS A 28 4.14 12.83 3.28
CA LYS A 28 3.82 13.45 4.58
C LYS A 28 4.70 14.68 4.89
N GLU A 29 5.94 14.69 4.41
CA GLU A 29 6.86 15.82 4.53
C GLU A 29 6.47 16.93 3.55
N ASP A 30 6.21 16.58 2.28
CA ASP A 30 5.76 17.51 1.25
C ASP A 30 4.43 18.19 1.62
N ALA A 31 3.57 17.51 2.37
CA ALA A 31 2.31 18.02 2.88
C ALA A 31 2.42 18.87 4.17
N ALA A 32 3.63 19.23 4.63
CA ALA A 32 3.80 19.87 5.93
C ALA A 32 3.07 21.21 6.11
N GLY A 33 2.80 21.93 5.02
CA GLY A 33 2.05 23.19 5.03
C GLY A 33 0.52 23.03 4.94
N CYS A 34 -0.01 21.81 4.88
CA CYS A 34 -1.44 21.52 4.73
C CYS A 34 -1.88 20.43 5.70
N ASP A 35 -2.51 20.81 6.82
CA ASP A 35 -2.96 19.86 7.85
C ASP A 35 -3.96 18.83 7.33
N GLU A 36 -4.89 19.24 6.46
CA GLU A 36 -5.85 18.33 5.83
C GLU A 36 -5.14 17.29 4.96
N CYS A 37 -4.17 17.72 4.15
CA CYS A 37 -3.37 16.86 3.29
C CYS A 37 -2.53 15.88 4.12
N ARG A 38 -1.91 16.35 5.22
CA ARG A 38 -1.15 15.49 6.13
C ARG A 38 -2.04 14.40 6.74
N ARG A 39 -3.22 14.76 7.23
CA ARG A 39 -4.19 13.79 7.78
C ARG A 39 -4.64 12.77 6.74
N PHE A 40 -4.83 13.20 5.50
CA PHE A 40 -5.13 12.29 4.39
C PHE A 40 -4.00 11.27 4.21
N TRP A 41 -2.74 11.71 4.15
CA TRP A 41 -1.60 10.80 3.98
C TRP A 41 -1.39 9.87 5.17
N GLU A 42 -1.60 10.34 6.40
CA GLU A 42 -1.56 9.51 7.62
C GLU A 42 -2.65 8.43 7.61
N LYS A 43 -3.84 8.75 7.11
CA LYS A 43 -4.91 7.75 6.93
C LYS A 43 -4.53 6.76 5.83
N LEU A 44 -4.09 7.25 4.67
CA LEU A 44 -3.77 6.40 3.53
C LEU A 44 -2.60 5.46 3.82
N GLU A 45 -1.62 5.89 4.62
CA GLU A 45 -0.54 5.03 5.13
C GLU A 45 -1.10 3.79 5.84
N LYS A 46 -2.04 3.97 6.78
CA LYS A 46 -2.67 2.87 7.52
C LYS A 46 -3.52 1.98 6.64
N ASP A 47 -4.30 2.59 5.73
CA ASP A 47 -5.13 1.85 4.78
C ASP A 47 -4.25 0.93 3.91
N LYS A 48 -3.07 1.40 3.48
CA LYS A 48 -2.12 0.61 2.68
C LYS A 48 -1.41 -0.48 3.46
N GLU A 49 -1.08 -0.24 4.73
CA GLU A 49 -0.56 -1.29 5.61
C GLU A 49 -1.57 -2.44 5.70
N GLN A 50 -2.87 -2.13 5.89
CA GLN A 50 -3.92 -3.14 5.91
C GLN A 50 -4.06 -3.86 4.56
N HIS A 51 -4.02 -3.13 3.43
CA HIS A 51 -4.10 -3.76 2.11
C HIS A 51 -2.95 -4.75 1.88
N ILE A 52 -1.73 -4.40 2.28
CA ILE A 52 -0.57 -5.29 2.18
C ILE A 52 -0.80 -6.56 2.99
N GLU A 53 -1.25 -6.45 4.24
CA GLU A 53 -1.55 -7.61 5.09
C GLU A 53 -2.62 -8.52 4.48
N ASP A 54 -3.69 -7.93 3.93
CA ASP A 54 -4.79 -8.67 3.30
C ASP A 54 -4.32 -9.41 2.04
N ILE A 55 -3.52 -8.75 1.20
CA ILE A 55 -2.96 -9.35 -0.02
C ILE A 55 -1.99 -10.47 0.33
N GLU A 56 -1.11 -10.28 1.32
CA GLU A 56 -0.22 -11.34 1.81
C GLU A 56 -0.99 -12.54 2.35
N ALA A 57 -2.09 -12.30 3.07
CA ALA A 57 -2.95 -13.36 3.59
C ALA A 57 -3.64 -14.15 2.46
N LEU A 58 -4.04 -13.49 1.37
CA LEU A 58 -4.58 -14.15 0.19
C LEU A 58 -3.51 -14.96 -0.55
N LEU A 59 -2.34 -14.38 -0.79
CA LEU A 59 -1.22 -15.08 -1.45
C LEU A 59 -0.82 -16.35 -0.69
N LYS A 60 -0.76 -16.30 0.65
CA LYS A 60 -0.49 -17.48 1.51
C LYS A 60 -1.52 -18.60 1.37
N LYS A 61 -2.75 -18.31 0.93
CA LYS A 61 -3.78 -19.34 0.69
C LYS A 61 -3.68 -19.99 -0.68
N HIS A 62 -3.02 -19.33 -1.63
CA HIS A 62 -2.88 -19.77 -3.02
C HIS A 62 -1.51 -20.38 -3.35
N MET A 63 -0.55 -20.35 -2.41
CA MET A 63 0.77 -20.98 -2.49
C MET A 63 0.84 -22.23 -1.62
#